data_AF-A0A660UL26-F1
#
_entry.id   AF-A0A660UL26-F1
#
_cell.length_a   1.000
_cell.length_b   1.000
_cell.length_c   1.000
_cell.angle_alpha   90.00
_cell.angle_beta   90.00
_cell.angle_gamma   90.00
#
_symmetry.space_group_name_H-M   'P 1'
#
loop_
_entity.id
_entity.type
_entity.pdbx_description
1 polymer ?
#
loop_
_entity_poly.entity_id
_entity_poly.type
_entity_poly.pdbx_seq_one_letter_code
_entity_poly.pdbx_strand_id
1 'polypeptide(L)'
;MASKLRNPLAQALGVVLQSTRDKMGGISSSDIATSLGLAASHYRMVEAGSAVLQPSRAIRIVQTFETIEFVPLCQVLVAIQLLDSARQSTSEMRAVAELLTEANPAMNALLEKFDDLWPTVDTAEPAEVARRIVALGIDKELCSFLTTEPAGFTAGQISDFMTPTYEHPISGRLYDKIGNILQGVAPFYLDTVLQLIENLKNITPRVTPEELARWEAMHKNRILYIIGVVRKPEIILEVNTFDYTFLWQENFRKMVLIHRDSPATQTDSIPMQIARRLRARFENERAKYEQLLRNFDEVIDGKLAVRFAEDLSDRIDRILLHGNMAMNNLWLYIMTTGYVVPFIDDAETGAAKDDVYGTSLAYDETCEKLVAIRELLNDVGLKLG
;
A
#
# COMPACT_ATOMS: atom_id res chain seq x y z
N MET A 1 5.74 45.16 5.23
CA MET A 1 4.93 43.96 5.52
C MET A 1 5.91 42.85 5.81
N ALA A 2 5.90 42.25 7.01
CA ALA A 2 6.82 41.18 7.35
C ALA A 2 6.60 40.01 6.38
N SER A 3 7.61 39.72 5.55
CA SER A 3 7.65 38.52 4.72
C SER A 3 7.49 37.31 5.63
N LYS A 4 6.33 36.64 5.59
CA LYS A 4 6.10 35.44 6.40
C LYS A 4 6.99 34.32 5.84
N LEU A 5 8.07 34.02 6.57
CA LEU A 5 8.98 32.89 6.37
C LEU A 5 8.22 31.69 5.80
N ARG A 6 8.55 31.18 4.62
CA ARG A 6 7.79 30.06 4.04
C ARG A 6 8.35 28.74 4.54
N ASN A 7 7.46 27.82 4.88
CA ASN A 7 7.81 26.48 5.30
C ASN A 7 8.56 25.74 4.19
N PRO A 8 9.84 25.36 4.40
CA PRO A 8 10.64 24.72 3.37
C PRO A 8 10.10 23.35 2.93
N LEU A 9 9.49 22.58 3.85
CA LEU A 9 8.89 21.30 3.52
C LEU A 9 7.62 21.46 2.67
N ALA A 10 6.83 22.50 2.94
CA ALA A 10 5.67 22.83 2.09
C ALA A 10 6.10 23.26 0.68
N GLN A 11 7.20 24.02 0.56
CA GLN A 11 7.79 24.38 -0.72
C GLN A 11 8.32 23.16 -1.46
N ALA A 12 9.03 22.25 -0.78
CA ALA A 12 9.50 21.00 -1.37
C ALA A 12 8.34 20.14 -1.88
N LEU A 13 7.26 20.00 -1.09
CA LEU A 13 6.06 19.28 -1.51
C LEU A 13 5.43 19.93 -2.76
N GLY A 14 5.33 21.26 -2.80
CA GLY A 14 4.83 21.99 -3.96
C GLY A 14 5.63 21.69 -5.23
N VAL A 15 6.96 21.67 -5.14
CA VAL A 15 7.86 21.31 -6.26
C VAL A 15 7.64 19.85 -6.70
N VAL A 16 7.48 18.92 -5.75
CA VAL A 16 7.22 17.51 -6.07
C VAL A 16 5.88 17.36 -6.80
N LEU A 17 4.80 17.98 -6.30
CA LEU A 17 3.48 17.92 -6.94
C LEU A 17 3.49 18.52 -8.35
N GLN A 18 4.17 19.65 -8.52
CA GLN A 18 4.35 20.28 -9.83
C GLN A 18 5.11 19.35 -10.79
N SER A 19 6.23 18.76 -10.35
CA SER A 19 7.02 17.83 -11.16
C SER A 19 6.22 16.58 -11.53
N THR A 20 5.47 16.02 -10.59
CA THR A 20 4.62 14.84 -10.84
C THR A 20 3.52 15.17 -11.84
N ARG A 21 2.85 16.32 -11.70
CA ARG A 21 1.86 16.78 -12.69
C ARG A 21 2.47 16.96 -14.08
N ASP A 22 3.65 17.57 -14.18
CA ASP A 22 4.32 17.80 -15.46
C ASP A 22 4.65 16.47 -16.17
N LYS A 23 4.96 15.41 -15.41
CA LYS A 23 5.15 14.04 -15.93
C LYS A 23 3.87 13.36 -16.41
N MET A 24 2.69 13.81 -15.97
CA MET A 24 1.38 13.28 -16.39
C MET A 24 0.94 13.78 -17.79
N GLY A 25 1.83 14.38 -18.58
CA GLY A 25 1.56 14.72 -19.98
C GLY A 25 0.89 16.07 -20.19
N GLY A 26 1.16 17.06 -19.32
CA GLY A 26 0.70 18.45 -19.53
C GLY A 26 -0.68 18.78 -18.95
N ILE A 27 -1.13 18.03 -17.95
CA ILE A 27 -2.35 18.33 -17.17
C ILE A 27 -2.19 19.72 -16.53
N SER A 28 -3.21 20.57 -16.65
CA SER A 28 -3.13 21.93 -16.11
C SER A 28 -3.30 21.96 -14.58
N SER A 29 -2.77 22.99 -13.90
CA SER A 29 -3.06 23.23 -12.47
C SER A 29 -4.57 23.26 -12.18
N SER A 30 -5.39 23.71 -13.14
CA SER A 30 -6.84 23.82 -12.96
C SER A 30 -7.52 22.44 -12.93
N ASP A 31 -7.03 21.51 -13.74
CA ASP A 31 -7.57 20.15 -13.81
C ASP A 31 -7.23 19.38 -12.53
N ILE A 32 -5.97 19.48 -12.07
CA ILE A 32 -5.56 18.92 -10.78
C ILE A 32 -6.36 19.53 -9.64
N ALA A 33 -6.54 20.86 -9.62
CA ALA A 33 -7.33 21.51 -8.59
C ALA A 33 -8.76 20.95 -8.53
N THR A 34 -9.37 20.69 -9.69
CA THR A 34 -10.71 20.10 -9.78
C THR A 34 -10.73 18.70 -9.16
N SER A 35 -9.78 17.83 -9.49
CA SER A 35 -9.64 16.49 -8.90
C SER A 35 -9.46 16.53 -7.38
N LEU A 36 -8.70 17.53 -6.89
CA LEU A 36 -8.48 17.74 -5.46
C LEU A 36 -9.65 18.45 -4.75
N GLY A 37 -10.69 18.89 -5.47
CA GLY A 37 -11.78 19.70 -4.94
C GLY A 37 -11.33 21.07 -4.41
N LEU A 38 -10.36 21.69 -5.09
CA LEU A 38 -9.77 22.99 -4.78
C LEU A 38 -10.11 24.02 -5.86
N ALA A 39 -10.09 25.30 -5.49
CA ALA A 39 -10.00 26.37 -6.47
C ALA A 39 -8.62 26.34 -7.15
N ALA A 40 -8.57 26.60 -8.46
CA ALA A 40 -7.31 26.62 -9.22
C ALA A 40 -6.28 27.60 -8.63
N SER A 41 -6.72 28.75 -8.10
CA SER A 41 -5.86 29.70 -7.40
C SER A 41 -5.25 29.11 -6.13
N HIS A 42 -6.01 28.33 -5.37
CA HIS A 42 -5.53 27.67 -4.16
C HIS A 42 -4.48 26.61 -4.51
N TYR A 43 -4.75 25.76 -5.51
CA TYR A 43 -3.79 24.73 -5.90
C TYR A 43 -2.46 25.33 -6.42
N ARG A 44 -2.49 26.43 -7.17
CA ARG A 44 -1.26 27.15 -7.55
C ARG A 44 -0.48 27.68 -6.34
N MET A 45 -1.18 28.11 -5.28
CA MET A 45 -0.51 28.49 -4.04
C MET A 45 0.11 27.30 -3.31
N VAL A 46 -0.46 26.10 -3.44
CA VAL A 46 0.14 24.85 -2.93
C VAL A 46 1.40 24.50 -3.72
N GLU A 47 1.35 24.52 -5.06
CA GLU A 47 2.53 24.28 -5.91
C GLU A 47 3.66 25.30 -5.59
N ALA A 48 3.29 26.54 -5.26
CA ALA A 48 4.23 27.58 -4.84
C ALA A 48 4.68 27.50 -3.36
N GLY A 49 4.25 26.47 -2.61
CA GLY A 49 4.55 26.31 -1.17
C GLY A 49 4.03 27.45 -0.27
N SER A 50 3.03 28.18 -0.75
CA SER A 50 2.43 29.33 -0.07
C SER A 50 1.13 28.98 0.65
N ALA A 51 0.52 27.84 0.31
CA ALA A 51 -0.62 27.25 0.99
C ALA A 51 -0.30 25.79 1.33
N VAL A 52 -0.90 25.30 2.42
CA VAL A 52 -0.70 23.93 2.89
C VAL A 52 -1.93 23.09 2.55
N LEU A 53 -1.70 21.90 2.02
CA LEU A 53 -2.75 20.90 1.84
C LEU A 53 -3.17 20.35 3.21
N GLN A 54 -4.47 20.36 3.46
CA GLN A 54 -4.99 19.78 4.70
C GLN A 54 -4.87 18.24 4.65
N PRO A 55 -4.53 17.56 5.76
CA PRO A 55 -4.49 16.10 5.84
C PRO A 55 -5.77 15.43 5.37
N SER A 56 -6.93 16.07 5.56
CA SER A 56 -8.23 15.59 5.09
C SER A 56 -8.33 15.44 3.57
N ARG A 57 -7.38 15.98 2.80
CA ARG A 57 -7.28 15.85 1.35
C ARG A 57 -6.30 14.77 0.89
N ALA A 58 -5.63 14.07 1.80
CA ALA A 58 -4.63 13.05 1.48
C ALA A 58 -5.17 11.97 0.52
N ILE A 59 -6.40 11.50 0.73
CA ILE A 59 -7.05 10.50 -0.15
C ILE A 59 -7.16 11.02 -1.59
N ARG A 60 -7.64 12.27 -1.76
CA ARG A 60 -7.79 12.86 -3.10
C ARG A 60 -6.44 13.09 -3.77
N ILE A 61 -5.40 13.40 -3.00
CA ILE A 61 -4.04 13.56 -3.51
C ILE A 61 -3.52 12.21 -4.03
N VAL A 62 -3.62 11.14 -3.26
CA VAL A 62 -3.19 9.79 -3.70
C VAL A 62 -3.98 9.32 -4.93
N GLN A 63 -5.30 9.57 -4.97
CA GLN A 63 -6.13 9.26 -6.13
C GLN A 63 -5.76 10.08 -7.38
N THR A 64 -5.25 11.29 -7.20
CA THR A 64 -4.87 12.18 -8.32
C THR A 64 -3.42 11.92 -8.77
N PHE A 65 -2.54 11.57 -7.83
CA PHE A 65 -1.12 11.33 -8.06
C PHE A 65 -0.81 9.89 -7.69
N GLU A 66 -1.06 8.98 -8.64
CA GLU A 66 -1.01 7.52 -8.45
C GLU A 66 0.35 6.98 -7.94
N THR A 67 1.41 7.78 -8.01
CA THR A 67 2.74 7.41 -7.52
C THR A 67 3.00 7.79 -6.07
N ILE A 68 2.13 8.60 -5.44
CA ILE A 68 2.30 9.05 -4.06
C ILE A 68 1.62 8.07 -3.11
N GLU A 69 2.40 7.53 -2.18
CA GLU A 69 1.93 6.61 -1.14
C GLU A 69 1.22 7.36 -0.01
N PHE A 70 0.13 6.80 0.51
CA PHE A 70 -0.75 7.47 1.49
C PHE A 70 -0.06 7.75 2.83
N VAL A 71 0.64 6.76 3.39
CA VAL A 71 1.27 6.91 4.72
C VAL A 71 2.41 7.94 4.70
N PRO A 72 3.39 7.88 3.77
CA PRO A 72 4.40 8.92 3.63
C PRO A 72 3.81 10.32 3.40
N LEU A 73 2.75 10.41 2.58
CA LEU A 73 2.05 11.68 2.37
C LEU A 73 1.47 12.23 3.69
N CYS A 74 0.78 11.40 4.47
CA CYS A 74 0.25 11.83 5.77
C CYS A 74 1.36 12.29 6.72
N GLN A 75 2.50 11.59 6.77
CA GLN A 75 3.66 11.98 7.57
C GLN A 75 4.19 13.35 7.14
N VAL A 76 4.32 13.59 5.83
CA VAL A 76 4.77 14.88 5.29
C VAL A 76 3.76 16.00 5.61
N LEU A 77 2.45 15.76 5.45
CA LEU A 77 1.42 16.77 5.73
C LEU A 77 1.39 17.16 7.22
N VAL A 78 1.56 16.20 8.12
CA VAL A 78 1.67 16.47 9.57
C VAL A 78 2.97 17.22 9.90
N ALA A 79 4.10 16.80 9.33
CA ALA A 79 5.38 17.48 9.50
C ALA A 79 5.32 18.94 9.02
N ILE A 80 4.64 19.20 7.90
CA ILE A 80 4.38 20.57 7.40
C ILE A 80 3.57 21.37 8.43
N GLN A 81 2.50 20.80 8.99
CA GLN A 81 1.68 21.49 10.00
C GLN A 81 2.47 21.83 11.27
N LEU A 82 3.32 20.91 11.73
CA LEU A 82 4.17 21.13 12.90
C LEU A 82 5.19 22.24 12.64
N LEU A 83 5.86 22.22 11.48
CA LEU A 83 6.78 23.29 11.07
C LEU A 83 6.06 24.64 10.90
N ASP A 84 4.82 24.65 10.42
CA ASP A 84 4.01 25.87 10.30
C ASP A 84 3.65 26.48 11.66
N SER A 85 3.56 25.68 12.73
CA SER A 85 3.34 26.18 14.09
C SER A 85 4.55 26.97 14.62
N ALA A 86 5.75 26.65 14.12
CA ALA A 86 7.03 27.28 14.45
C ALA A 86 7.46 28.36 13.44
N ARG A 87 6.52 28.87 12.63
CA ARG A 87 6.82 29.76 11.49
C ARG A 87 7.30 31.17 11.84
N GLN A 88 7.44 31.47 13.14
CA GLN A 88 7.85 32.78 13.62
C GLN A 88 9.37 32.99 13.52
N SER A 89 10.16 31.91 13.53
CA SER A 89 11.61 31.97 13.37
C SER A 89 12.19 30.71 12.72
N THR A 90 13.26 30.86 11.94
CA THR A 90 13.98 29.69 11.39
C THR A 90 14.59 28.82 12.49
N SER A 91 15.01 29.41 13.62
CA SER A 91 15.50 28.64 14.77
C SER A 91 14.45 27.71 15.37
N GLU A 92 13.20 28.17 15.48
CA GLU A 92 12.11 27.32 15.99
C GLU A 92 11.73 26.24 14.96
N MET A 93 11.65 26.58 13.67
CA MET A 93 11.42 25.57 12.63
C MET A 93 12.51 24.50 12.62
N ARG A 94 13.79 24.89 12.80
CA ARG A 94 14.90 23.96 12.89
C ARG A 94 14.78 23.04 14.10
N ALA A 95 14.45 23.59 15.27
CA ALA A 95 14.22 22.77 16.47
C ALA A 95 13.06 21.79 16.27
N VAL A 96 11.97 22.21 15.61
CA VAL A 96 10.86 21.30 15.26
C VAL A 96 11.30 20.25 14.24
N ALA A 97 12.15 20.58 13.27
CA ALA A 97 12.69 19.61 12.32
C ALA A 97 13.58 18.56 13.02
N GLU A 98 14.39 18.96 13.99
CA GLU A 98 15.19 18.04 14.80
C GLU A 98 14.29 17.09 15.61
N LEU A 99 13.24 17.60 16.25
CA LEU A 99 12.24 16.77 16.94
C LEU A 99 11.49 15.82 15.99
N LEU A 100 11.20 16.27 14.77
CA LEU A 100 10.57 15.43 13.74
C LEU A 100 11.49 14.30 13.28
N THR A 101 12.80 14.55 13.19
CA THR A 101 13.80 13.51 12.90
C THR A 101 13.84 12.46 13.99
N GLU A 102 13.80 12.86 15.27
CA GLU A 102 13.75 11.93 16.40
C GLU A 102 12.46 11.12 16.43
N ALA A 103 11.31 11.78 16.20
CA ALA A 103 9.99 11.14 16.23
C ALA A 103 9.71 10.27 15.01
N ASN A 104 10.30 10.58 13.86
CA ASN A 104 10.15 9.84 12.61
C ASN A 104 11.50 9.61 11.91
N PRO A 105 12.26 8.57 12.32
CA PRO A 105 13.57 8.27 11.73
C PRO A 105 13.54 8.04 10.21
N ALA A 106 12.39 7.66 9.65
CA ALA A 106 12.24 7.47 8.21
C ALA A 106 12.37 8.79 7.42
N MET A 107 12.11 9.94 8.05
CA MET A 107 12.29 11.26 7.44
C MET A 107 13.69 11.83 7.61
N ASN A 108 14.60 11.13 8.31
CA ASN A 108 15.92 11.67 8.65
C ASN A 108 16.71 12.12 7.40
N ALA A 109 16.78 11.27 6.38
CA ALA A 109 17.48 11.58 5.13
C ALA A 109 16.94 12.83 4.41
N LEU A 110 15.63 13.10 4.56
CA LEU A 110 14.99 14.29 4.01
C LEU A 110 15.28 15.54 4.86
N LEU A 111 15.11 15.43 6.19
CA LEU A 111 15.23 16.57 7.10
C LEU A 111 16.68 17.00 7.32
N GLU A 112 17.65 16.09 7.30
CA GLU A 112 19.09 16.42 7.33
C GLU A 112 19.49 17.34 6.17
N LYS A 113 18.89 17.16 4.98
CA LYS A 113 19.17 18.04 3.82
C LYS A 113 18.73 19.48 4.06
N PHE A 114 17.89 19.75 5.06
CA PHE A 114 17.48 21.12 5.39
C PHE A 114 18.57 21.88 6.15
N ASP A 115 19.56 21.20 6.72
CA ASP A 115 20.69 21.87 7.39
C ASP A 115 21.44 22.82 6.47
N ASP A 116 21.60 22.44 5.20
CA ASP A 116 22.20 23.27 4.15
C ASP A 116 21.25 24.34 3.59
N LEU A 117 19.95 24.23 3.91
CA LEU A 117 18.91 25.15 3.46
C LEU A 117 18.68 26.27 4.48
N TRP A 118 18.68 25.97 5.79
CA TRP A 118 18.35 26.91 6.87
C TRP A 118 19.05 28.28 6.77
N PRO A 119 20.36 28.39 6.45
CA PRO A 119 21.03 29.69 6.33
C PRO A 119 20.41 30.62 5.27
N THR A 120 19.68 30.04 4.31
CA THR A 120 19.10 30.72 3.16
C THR A 120 17.64 31.10 3.39
N VAL A 121 16.93 30.41 4.29
CA VAL A 121 15.47 30.54 4.47
C VAL A 121 15.07 31.91 5.03
N ASP A 122 15.91 32.51 5.88
CA ASP A 122 15.64 33.82 6.51
C ASP A 122 15.88 35.01 5.57
N THR A 123 16.81 34.87 4.62
CA THR A 123 17.38 36.01 3.87
C THR A 123 17.01 36.02 2.40
N ALA A 124 16.61 34.88 1.85
CA ALA A 124 16.37 34.72 0.43
C ALA A 124 14.89 34.87 0.06
N GLU A 125 14.64 35.35 -1.15
CA GLU A 125 13.29 35.36 -1.74
C GLU A 125 12.76 33.93 -1.91
N PRO A 126 11.44 33.69 -1.85
CA PRO A 126 10.86 32.35 -1.99
C PRO A 126 11.29 31.58 -3.25
N ALA A 127 11.48 32.29 -4.36
CA ALA A 127 11.96 31.68 -5.60
C ALA A 127 13.41 31.17 -5.48
N GLU A 128 14.25 31.83 -4.68
CA GLU A 128 15.61 31.37 -4.40
C GLU A 128 15.62 30.15 -3.48
N VAL A 129 14.76 30.13 -2.45
CA VAL A 129 14.58 28.95 -1.59
C VAL A 129 14.12 27.74 -2.42
N ALA A 130 13.15 27.91 -3.32
CA ALA A 130 12.71 26.85 -4.23
C ALA A 130 13.83 26.35 -5.16
N ARG A 131 14.66 27.26 -5.71
CA ARG A 131 15.84 26.87 -6.50
C ARG A 131 16.85 26.08 -5.66
N ARG A 132 17.06 26.48 -4.41
CA ARG A 132 17.99 25.81 -3.49
C ARG A 132 17.48 24.42 -3.09
N ILE A 133 16.18 24.25 -2.88
CA ILE A 133 15.53 22.95 -2.67
C ILE A 133 15.88 21.96 -3.80
N VAL A 134 15.74 22.40 -5.05
CA VAL A 134 16.09 21.56 -6.22
C VAL A 134 17.60 21.31 -6.30
N ALA A 135 18.43 22.34 -6.04
CA ALA A 135 19.89 22.22 -6.09
C ALA A 135 20.46 21.26 -5.04
N LEU A 136 19.85 21.20 -3.85
CA LEU A 136 20.21 20.27 -2.77
C LEU A 136 19.59 18.88 -2.95
N GLY A 137 18.74 18.69 -3.96
CA GLY A 137 18.03 17.42 -4.21
C GLY A 137 17.01 17.09 -3.14
N ILE A 138 16.49 18.09 -2.42
CA ILE A 138 15.47 17.91 -1.38
C ILE A 138 14.15 17.43 -2.01
N ASP A 139 13.79 17.96 -3.18
CA ASP A 139 12.63 17.53 -3.96
C ASP A 139 12.74 16.06 -4.37
N LYS A 140 13.93 15.61 -4.75
CA LYS A 140 14.20 14.21 -5.13
C LYS A 140 14.10 13.28 -3.92
N GLU A 141 14.67 13.68 -2.79
CA GLU A 141 14.58 12.90 -1.55
C GLU A 141 13.14 12.82 -1.06
N LEU A 142 12.40 13.94 -1.08
CA LEU A 142 10.99 13.98 -0.72
C LEU A 142 10.15 13.14 -1.68
N CYS A 143 10.42 13.21 -2.98
CA CYS A 143 9.76 12.37 -3.98
C CYS A 143 10.06 10.89 -3.72
N SER A 144 11.32 10.54 -3.43
CA SER A 144 11.69 9.20 -3.01
C SER A 144 10.91 8.80 -1.77
N PHE A 145 10.90 9.59 -0.71
CA PHE A 145 10.15 9.30 0.52
C PHE A 145 8.64 9.12 0.26
N LEU A 146 8.03 9.99 -0.53
CA LEU A 146 6.61 9.93 -0.90
C LEU A 146 6.25 8.74 -1.80
N THR A 147 7.24 8.14 -2.46
CA THR A 147 7.07 6.99 -3.36
C THR A 147 7.67 5.71 -2.77
N THR A 148 8.34 5.82 -1.62
CA THR A 148 8.96 4.71 -0.88
C THR A 148 8.01 4.31 0.24
N GLU A 149 7.66 3.03 0.30
CA GLU A 149 6.80 2.49 1.35
C GLU A 149 7.38 2.75 2.75
N PRO A 150 6.54 2.94 3.79
CA PRO A 150 7.01 3.03 5.16
C PRO A 150 7.68 1.71 5.55
N ALA A 151 8.97 1.78 5.89
CA ALA A 151 9.78 0.76 6.57
C ALA A 151 9.63 -0.68 6.05
N GLY A 152 10.64 -1.16 5.31
CA GLY A 152 10.84 -2.60 5.12
C GLY A 152 11.03 -3.27 6.48
N PHE A 153 10.09 -4.12 6.88
CA PHE A 153 10.23 -4.97 8.04
C PHE A 153 11.31 -6.02 7.75
N THR A 154 12.24 -6.24 8.67
CA THR A 154 13.22 -7.33 8.58
C THR A 154 12.52 -8.69 8.60
N ALA A 155 13.15 -9.76 8.09
CA ALA A 155 12.57 -11.11 8.13
C ALA A 155 12.19 -11.59 9.55
N GLY A 156 12.92 -11.12 10.57
CA GLY A 156 12.57 -11.32 11.98
C GLY A 156 11.32 -10.54 12.39
N GLN A 157 11.14 -9.32 11.90
CA GLN A 157 9.94 -8.52 12.16
C GLN A 157 8.72 -8.99 11.34
N ILE A 158 8.90 -9.63 10.18
CA ILE A 158 7.84 -10.31 9.42
C ILE A 158 7.43 -11.60 10.16
N SER A 159 8.39 -12.31 10.75
CA SER A 159 8.12 -13.42 11.67
C SER A 159 7.40 -12.93 12.93
N ASP A 160 7.79 -11.79 13.50
CA ASP A 160 7.13 -11.15 14.64
C ASP A 160 5.79 -10.51 14.30
N PHE A 161 5.55 -10.13 13.04
CA PHE A 161 4.25 -9.71 12.52
C PHE A 161 3.26 -10.88 12.48
N MET A 162 3.77 -12.09 12.28
CA MET A 162 3.01 -13.35 12.37
C MET A 162 3.00 -13.94 13.80
N THR A 163 3.71 -13.35 14.77
CA THR A 163 3.86 -13.81 16.18
C THR A 163 3.18 -12.78 17.10
N PRO A 164 2.64 -13.13 18.29
CA PRO A 164 1.51 -12.42 18.88
C PRO A 164 1.89 -11.04 19.44
N THR A 165 1.82 -10.02 18.59
CA THR A 165 1.47 -8.65 19.00
C THR A 165 0.00 -8.33 18.74
N TYR A 166 -0.76 -9.31 18.22
CA TYR A 166 -2.17 -9.25 17.81
C TYR A 166 -3.17 -9.87 18.81
N GLU A 167 -2.75 -10.15 20.06
CA GLU A 167 -3.68 -10.53 21.15
C GLU A 167 -4.38 -9.32 21.81
N HIS A 168 -4.11 -8.10 21.34
CA HIS A 168 -4.80 -6.90 21.81
C HIS A 168 -5.35 -6.10 20.64
N PRO A 169 -6.64 -5.70 20.68
CA PRO A 169 -7.23 -4.90 19.62
C PRO A 169 -6.40 -3.64 19.43
N ILE A 170 -6.14 -3.34 18.17
CA ILE A 170 -5.33 -2.21 17.73
C ILE A 170 -5.92 -0.88 18.20
N SER A 171 -7.17 -0.86 18.67
CA SER A 171 -7.75 0.28 19.38
C SER A 171 -6.97 0.72 20.63
N GLY A 172 -6.15 -0.11 21.27
CA GLY A 172 -5.28 0.35 22.35
C GLY A 172 -3.98 0.94 21.82
N ARG A 173 -3.22 0.12 21.08
CA ARG A 173 -1.85 0.46 20.64
C ARG A 173 -1.78 1.45 19.49
N LEU A 174 -2.79 1.49 18.62
CA LEU A 174 -2.92 2.53 17.60
C LEU A 174 -3.31 3.84 18.26
N TYR A 175 -4.16 3.85 19.29
CA TYR A 175 -4.46 5.07 20.05
C TYR A 175 -3.28 5.51 20.92
N ASP A 176 -2.43 4.60 21.38
CA ASP A 176 -1.16 4.97 22.04
C ASP A 176 -0.13 5.47 21.04
N LYS A 177 -0.02 4.88 19.84
CA LYS A 177 0.89 5.35 18.79
C LYS A 177 0.40 6.65 18.13
N ILE A 178 -0.90 6.74 17.82
CA ILE A 178 -1.58 7.97 17.39
C ILE A 178 -1.48 8.98 18.53
N GLY A 179 -1.75 8.60 19.78
CA GLY A 179 -1.63 9.46 20.95
C GLY A 179 -0.22 10.01 21.16
N ASN A 180 0.81 9.20 20.93
CA ASN A 180 2.22 9.63 20.97
C ASN A 180 2.59 10.52 19.76
N ILE A 181 2.05 10.25 18.57
CA ILE A 181 2.19 11.13 17.39
C ILE A 181 1.39 12.43 17.56
N LEU A 182 0.31 12.41 18.35
CA LEU A 182 -0.64 13.50 18.56
C LEU A 182 -0.42 14.27 19.87
N GLN A 183 0.57 13.91 20.69
CA GLN A 183 0.97 14.73 21.83
C GLN A 183 1.41 16.11 21.32
N GLY A 184 0.54 17.11 21.52
CA GLY A 184 0.73 18.49 21.04
C GLY A 184 -0.14 18.90 19.85
N VAL A 185 -0.93 18.00 19.27
CA VAL A 185 -1.86 18.33 18.18
C VAL A 185 -3.21 18.79 18.75
N ALA A 186 -3.78 19.86 18.20
CA ALA A 186 -5.06 20.38 18.67
C ALA A 186 -6.17 19.30 18.56
N PRO A 187 -7.02 19.12 19.59
CA PRO A 187 -8.04 18.06 19.64
C PRO A 187 -8.98 17.99 18.42
N PHE A 188 -9.23 19.11 17.74
CA PHE A 188 -10.04 19.14 16.53
C PHE A 188 -9.48 18.29 15.37
N TYR A 189 -8.15 18.17 15.26
CA TYR A 189 -7.53 17.32 14.24
C TYR A 189 -7.65 15.84 14.61
N LEU A 190 -7.66 15.50 15.90
CA LEU A 190 -7.97 14.15 16.35
C LEU A 190 -9.39 13.79 15.93
N ASP A 191 -10.37 14.65 16.19
CA ASP A 191 -11.76 14.44 15.75
C ASP A 191 -11.83 14.29 14.22
N THR A 192 -11.07 15.10 13.47
CA THR A 192 -11.04 15.01 12.00
C THR A 192 -10.42 13.70 11.51
N VAL A 193 -9.30 13.24 12.10
CA VAL A 193 -8.63 11.98 11.73
C VAL A 193 -9.49 10.79 12.14
N LEU A 194 -10.06 10.80 13.34
CA LEU A 194 -10.98 9.77 13.81
C LEU A 194 -12.22 9.71 12.92
N GLN A 195 -12.79 10.86 12.56
CA GLN A 195 -13.93 10.93 11.64
C GLN A 195 -13.56 10.46 10.23
N LEU A 196 -12.34 10.72 9.75
CA LEU A 196 -11.84 10.17 8.48
C LEU A 196 -11.70 8.64 8.55
N ILE A 197 -11.13 8.12 9.64
CA ILE A 197 -11.01 6.68 9.88
C ILE A 197 -12.40 6.06 9.97
N GLU A 198 -13.35 6.67 10.69
CA GLU A 198 -14.74 6.20 10.78
C GLU A 198 -15.45 6.25 9.43
N ASN A 199 -15.27 7.32 8.65
CA ASN A 199 -15.82 7.42 7.30
C ASN A 199 -15.24 6.33 6.38
N LEU A 200 -13.94 6.05 6.48
CA LEU A 200 -13.26 5.00 5.72
C LEU A 200 -13.70 3.59 6.16
N LYS A 201 -13.94 3.36 7.45
CA LYS A 201 -14.47 2.09 7.97
C LYS A 201 -15.83 1.74 7.36
N ASN A 202 -16.62 2.74 6.97
CA ASN A 202 -17.92 2.56 6.34
C ASN A 202 -17.86 2.45 4.82
N ILE A 203 -16.68 2.59 4.21
CA ILE A 203 -16.46 2.44 2.77
C ILE A 203 -15.70 1.14 2.54
N THR A 204 -16.43 0.05 2.27
CA THR A 204 -15.81 -1.20 1.81
C THR A 204 -15.46 -1.04 0.33
N PRO A 205 -14.18 -1.00 -0.07
CA PRO A 205 -13.80 -0.84 -1.47
C PRO A 205 -14.26 -2.09 -2.23
N ARG A 206 -15.15 -1.89 -3.19
CA ARG A 206 -15.55 -2.95 -4.15
C ARG A 206 -14.53 -2.92 -5.28
N VAL A 207 -13.95 -4.08 -5.58
CA VAL A 207 -12.89 -4.20 -6.58
C VAL A 207 -13.35 -5.18 -7.66
N THR A 208 -13.24 -4.74 -8.90
CA THR A 208 -13.50 -5.58 -10.09
C THR A 208 -12.28 -6.45 -10.42
N PRO A 209 -12.43 -7.53 -11.22
CA PRO A 209 -11.30 -8.38 -11.59
C PRO A 209 -10.21 -7.59 -12.33
N GLU A 210 -10.60 -6.63 -13.16
CA GLU A 210 -9.66 -5.80 -13.93
C GLU A 210 -8.90 -4.79 -13.08
N GLU A 211 -9.52 -4.25 -12.04
CA GLU A 211 -8.86 -3.36 -11.07
C GLU A 211 -7.87 -4.15 -10.21
N LEU A 212 -8.24 -5.35 -9.77
CA LEU A 212 -7.33 -6.24 -9.05
C LEU A 212 -6.13 -6.62 -9.94
N ALA A 213 -6.36 -7.04 -11.18
CA ALA A 213 -5.28 -7.39 -12.11
C ALA A 213 -4.35 -6.20 -12.42
N ARG A 214 -4.90 -4.98 -12.55
CA ARG A 214 -4.10 -3.76 -12.69
C ARG A 214 -3.27 -3.49 -11.43
N TRP A 215 -3.87 -3.62 -10.26
CA TRP A 215 -3.18 -3.47 -9.00
C TRP A 215 -2.05 -4.49 -8.86
N GLU A 216 -2.30 -5.78 -9.13
CA GLU A 216 -1.28 -6.83 -9.13
C GLU A 216 -0.12 -6.51 -10.07
N ALA A 217 -0.42 -6.09 -11.31
CA ALA A 217 0.60 -5.75 -12.30
C ALA A 217 1.51 -4.59 -11.86
N MET A 218 0.95 -3.58 -11.16
CA MET A 218 1.71 -2.48 -10.57
C MET A 218 2.57 -2.93 -9.38
N HIS A 219 2.13 -3.94 -8.64
CA HIS A 219 2.74 -4.35 -7.38
C HIS A 219 3.55 -5.65 -7.47
N LYS A 220 3.60 -6.31 -8.63
CA LYS A 220 4.21 -7.65 -8.81
C LYS A 220 5.64 -7.80 -8.29
N ASN A 221 6.45 -6.75 -8.34
CA ASN A 221 7.85 -6.76 -7.85
C ASN A 221 7.96 -6.63 -6.32
N ARG A 222 6.85 -6.28 -5.66
CA ARG A 222 6.71 -6.01 -4.22
C ARG A 222 5.94 -7.11 -3.50
N ILE A 223 5.32 -8.05 -4.22
CA ILE A 223 4.60 -9.17 -3.61
C ILE A 223 5.62 -10.24 -3.21
N LEU A 224 5.62 -10.62 -1.93
CA LEU A 224 6.53 -11.59 -1.34
C LEU A 224 5.87 -12.98 -1.26
N TYR A 225 4.61 -13.03 -0.80
CA TYR A 225 3.80 -14.25 -0.76
C TYR A 225 2.38 -13.98 -1.23
N ILE A 226 1.74 -15.01 -1.78
CA ILE A 226 0.30 -15.04 -2.01
C ILE A 226 -0.27 -16.24 -1.28
N ILE A 227 -1.31 -16.04 -0.49
CA ILE A 227 -2.08 -17.12 0.15
C ILE A 227 -3.50 -17.06 -0.38
N GLY A 228 -3.93 -18.11 -1.07
CA GLY A 228 -5.31 -18.31 -1.49
C GLY A 228 -5.98 -19.35 -0.62
N VAL A 229 -7.10 -18.98 0.00
CA VAL A 229 -8.04 -19.93 0.60
C VAL A 229 -9.27 -19.91 -0.29
N VAL A 230 -9.59 -21.04 -0.91
CA VAL A 230 -10.70 -21.13 -1.87
C VAL A 230 -11.62 -22.27 -1.52
N ARG A 231 -12.91 -22.12 -1.82
CA ARG A 231 -13.88 -23.17 -1.62
C ARG A 231 -13.72 -24.24 -2.70
N LYS A 232 -13.89 -23.84 -3.97
CA LYS A 232 -13.82 -24.71 -5.14
C LYS A 232 -12.45 -24.57 -5.83
N PRO A 233 -11.67 -25.64 -6.04
CA PRO A 233 -10.35 -25.53 -6.67
C PRO A 233 -10.40 -25.06 -8.14
N GLU A 234 -11.54 -25.19 -8.81
CA GLU A 234 -11.72 -24.81 -10.21
C GLU A 234 -11.44 -23.32 -10.46
N ILE A 235 -11.63 -22.45 -9.47
CA ILE A 235 -11.31 -21.02 -9.56
C ILE A 235 -9.82 -20.78 -9.75
N ILE A 236 -8.98 -21.58 -9.10
CA ILE A 236 -7.51 -21.51 -9.26
C ILE A 236 -7.13 -21.93 -10.69
N LEU A 237 -7.91 -22.84 -11.29
CA LEU A 237 -7.67 -23.35 -12.64
C LEU A 237 -8.07 -22.35 -13.74
N GLU A 238 -8.68 -21.21 -13.41
CA GLU A 238 -8.93 -20.09 -14.33
C GLU A 238 -7.66 -19.25 -14.54
N VAL A 239 -6.62 -19.88 -15.09
CA VAL A 239 -5.29 -19.29 -15.24
C VAL A 239 -5.22 -18.05 -16.15
N ASN A 240 -6.34 -17.65 -16.78
CA ASN A 240 -6.40 -16.44 -17.61
C ASN A 240 -6.72 -15.18 -16.80
N THR A 241 -7.33 -15.35 -15.62
CA THR A 241 -7.82 -14.25 -14.78
C THR A 241 -6.73 -13.73 -13.86
N PHE A 242 -5.76 -14.57 -13.51
CA PHE A 242 -4.67 -14.25 -12.58
C PHE A 242 -3.33 -14.05 -13.33
N ASP A 243 -2.53 -13.08 -12.91
CA ASP A 243 -1.20 -12.85 -13.47
C ASP A 243 -0.13 -13.73 -12.78
N TYR A 244 -0.02 -15.00 -13.16
CA TYR A 244 0.99 -15.92 -12.63
C TYR A 244 2.46 -15.54 -12.88
N THR A 245 2.76 -14.43 -13.57
CA THR A 245 4.15 -14.01 -13.82
C THR A 245 4.89 -13.56 -12.55
N PHE A 246 4.19 -13.28 -11.45
CA PHE A 246 4.84 -13.02 -10.15
C PHE A 246 5.72 -14.18 -9.69
N LEU A 247 5.43 -15.43 -10.07
CA LEU A 247 6.23 -16.60 -9.71
C LEU A 247 7.69 -16.46 -10.18
N TRP A 248 7.93 -15.75 -11.28
CA TRP A 248 9.26 -15.52 -11.84
C TRP A 248 9.96 -14.26 -11.31
N GLN A 249 9.32 -13.48 -10.43
CA GLN A 249 9.97 -12.32 -9.82
C GLN A 249 11.00 -12.77 -8.78
N GLU A 250 12.14 -12.07 -8.72
CA GLU A 250 13.24 -12.40 -7.81
C GLU A 250 12.80 -12.31 -6.35
N ASN A 251 12.00 -11.30 -6.01
CA ASN A 251 11.50 -11.09 -4.66
C ASN A 251 10.40 -12.08 -4.26
N PHE A 252 9.66 -12.65 -5.22
CA PHE A 252 8.53 -13.52 -4.91
C PHE A 252 9.01 -14.86 -4.37
N ARG A 253 8.53 -15.22 -3.19
CA ARG A 253 8.95 -16.44 -2.48
C ARG A 253 8.03 -17.60 -2.76
N LYS A 254 6.73 -17.45 -2.50
CA LYS A 254 5.80 -18.58 -2.56
C LYS A 254 4.34 -18.17 -2.73
N MET A 255 3.64 -18.94 -3.56
CA MET A 255 2.19 -18.96 -3.66
C MET A 255 1.68 -20.22 -2.97
N VAL A 256 0.78 -20.05 -2.00
CA VAL A 256 0.19 -21.14 -1.24
C VAL A 256 -1.32 -21.13 -1.44
N LEU A 257 -1.87 -22.25 -1.90
CA LEU A 257 -3.30 -22.37 -2.19
C LEU A 257 -3.88 -23.52 -1.38
N ILE A 258 -4.96 -23.25 -0.67
CA ILE A 258 -5.68 -24.21 0.14
C ILE A 258 -7.11 -24.26 -0.37
N HIS A 259 -7.56 -25.43 -0.77
CA HIS A 259 -8.93 -25.61 -1.25
C HIS A 259 -9.73 -26.56 -0.36
N ARG A 260 -11.00 -26.22 -0.16
CA ARG A 260 -11.95 -26.98 0.68
C ARG A 260 -12.51 -28.18 -0.05
N ASP A 261 -13.01 -27.98 -1.26
CA ASP A 261 -13.80 -28.98 -1.98
C ASP A 261 -12.89 -29.88 -2.83
N SER A 262 -13.33 -31.12 -3.03
CA SER A 262 -12.65 -32.05 -3.93
C SER A 262 -12.77 -31.56 -5.38
N PRO A 263 -11.73 -31.74 -6.20
CA PRO A 263 -11.80 -31.42 -7.63
C PRO A 263 -12.93 -32.21 -8.31
N ALA A 264 -13.68 -31.56 -9.21
CA ALA A 264 -14.72 -32.24 -9.98
C ALA A 264 -14.17 -33.36 -10.88
N THR A 265 -12.89 -33.29 -11.28
CA THR A 265 -12.20 -34.28 -12.13
C THR A 265 -11.06 -34.97 -11.38
N GLN A 266 -11.17 -36.29 -11.19
CA GLN A 266 -10.23 -37.11 -10.41
C GLN A 266 -8.96 -37.57 -11.15
N THR A 267 -8.73 -37.14 -12.39
CA THR A 267 -7.67 -37.71 -13.24
C THR A 267 -6.27 -37.16 -12.96
N ASP A 268 -6.15 -35.89 -12.56
CA ASP A 268 -4.86 -35.23 -12.29
C ASP A 268 -4.93 -34.45 -10.97
N SER A 269 -3.83 -34.38 -10.21
CA SER A 269 -3.76 -33.51 -9.02
C SER A 269 -3.91 -32.02 -9.42
N ILE A 270 -4.54 -31.20 -8.57
CA ILE A 270 -4.69 -29.75 -8.83
C ILE A 270 -3.38 -29.05 -9.20
N PRO A 271 -2.24 -29.26 -8.50
CA PRO A 271 -0.95 -28.70 -8.92
C PRO A 271 -0.58 -29.02 -10.37
N MET A 272 -0.75 -30.29 -10.79
CA MET A 272 -0.45 -30.70 -12.17
C MET A 272 -1.40 -30.05 -13.17
N GLN A 273 -2.68 -29.90 -12.83
CA GLN A 273 -3.64 -29.22 -13.69
C GLN A 273 -3.29 -27.74 -13.87
N ILE A 274 -2.88 -27.04 -12.79
CA ILE A 274 -2.41 -25.65 -12.85
C ILE A 274 -1.17 -25.56 -13.73
N ALA A 275 -0.15 -26.39 -13.47
CA ALA A 275 1.10 -26.38 -14.23
C ALA A 275 0.85 -26.61 -15.73
N ARG A 276 0.01 -27.60 -16.09
CA ARG A 276 -0.36 -27.89 -17.48
C ARG A 276 -1.08 -26.71 -18.15
N ARG A 277 -2.10 -26.13 -17.49
CA ARG A 277 -2.87 -25.01 -18.06
C ARG A 277 -1.99 -23.77 -18.21
N LEU A 278 -1.15 -23.47 -17.22
CA LEU A 278 -0.25 -22.32 -17.25
C LEU A 278 0.84 -22.48 -18.31
N ARG A 279 1.43 -23.67 -18.44
CA ARG A 279 2.40 -23.96 -19.51
C ARG A 279 1.78 -23.77 -20.89
N ALA A 280 0.59 -24.34 -21.12
CA ALA A 280 -0.12 -24.17 -22.38
C ALA A 280 -0.40 -22.69 -22.70
N ARG A 281 -0.78 -21.89 -21.68
CA ARG A 281 -0.93 -20.43 -21.83
C ARG A 281 0.37 -19.76 -22.26
N PHE A 282 1.49 -20.06 -21.60
CA PHE A 282 2.78 -19.45 -21.92
C PHE A 282 3.33 -19.90 -23.28
N GLU A 283 3.06 -21.14 -23.69
CA GLU A 283 3.40 -21.67 -25.01
C GLU A 283 2.57 -21.03 -26.14
N ASN A 284 1.29 -20.73 -25.90
CA ASN A 284 0.45 -19.99 -26.85
C ASN A 284 0.98 -18.56 -27.11
N GLU A 285 1.60 -17.93 -26.10
CA GLU A 285 2.27 -16.62 -26.19
C GLU A 285 3.80 -16.76 -26.14
N ARG A 286 4.38 -17.79 -26.76
CA ARG A 286 5.81 -18.15 -26.60
C ARG A 286 6.78 -17.00 -26.84
N ALA A 287 6.51 -16.14 -27.82
CA ALA A 287 7.36 -14.98 -28.13
C ALA A 287 7.50 -14.01 -26.94
N LYS A 288 6.49 -13.94 -26.07
CA LYS A 288 6.46 -13.10 -24.87
C LYS A 288 7.07 -13.78 -23.64
N TYR A 289 6.87 -15.09 -23.51
CA TYR A 289 7.24 -15.84 -22.30
C TYR A 289 8.42 -16.80 -22.48
N GLU A 290 9.19 -16.68 -23.56
CA GLU A 290 10.31 -17.58 -23.87
C GLU A 290 11.28 -17.74 -22.69
N GLN A 291 11.60 -16.63 -22.00
CA GLN A 291 12.50 -16.65 -20.85
C GLN A 291 11.88 -17.38 -19.65
N LEU A 292 10.57 -17.25 -19.41
CA LEU A 292 9.87 -17.89 -18.30
C LEU A 292 9.73 -19.40 -18.53
N LEU A 293 9.54 -19.81 -19.78
CA LEU A 293 9.42 -21.22 -20.16
C LEU A 293 10.71 -22.02 -19.92
N ARG A 294 11.88 -21.38 -19.88
CA ARG A 294 13.18 -22.06 -19.71
C ARG A 294 13.38 -22.69 -18.33
N ASN A 295 12.83 -22.07 -17.29
CA ASN A 295 12.94 -22.53 -15.90
C ASN A 295 11.56 -22.82 -15.29
N PHE A 296 10.59 -23.18 -16.13
CA PHE A 296 9.19 -23.28 -15.72
C PHE A 296 8.98 -24.30 -14.60
N ASP A 297 9.47 -25.52 -14.78
CA ASP A 297 9.27 -26.59 -13.79
C ASP A 297 9.95 -26.25 -12.46
N GLU A 298 11.17 -25.72 -12.51
CA GLU A 298 11.91 -25.29 -11.30
C GLU A 298 11.13 -24.23 -10.51
N VAL A 299 10.59 -23.22 -11.20
CA VAL A 299 9.82 -22.14 -10.55
C VAL A 299 8.51 -22.66 -9.98
N ILE A 300 7.78 -23.50 -10.72
CA ILE A 300 6.50 -24.04 -10.26
C ILE A 300 6.70 -24.96 -9.07
N ASP A 301 7.63 -25.91 -9.15
CA ASP A 301 7.90 -26.86 -8.07
C ASP A 301 8.45 -26.16 -6.82
N GLY A 302 9.25 -25.11 -7.00
CA GLY A 302 9.85 -24.35 -5.90
C GLY A 302 8.89 -23.36 -5.22
N LYS A 303 8.00 -22.72 -5.98
CA LYS A 303 7.23 -21.56 -5.51
C LYS A 303 5.73 -21.76 -5.44
N LEU A 304 5.14 -22.80 -6.06
CA LEU A 304 3.72 -23.08 -5.96
C LEU A 304 3.46 -24.27 -5.02
N ALA A 305 2.63 -24.06 -3.99
CA ALA A 305 2.18 -25.13 -3.12
C ALA A 305 0.65 -25.14 -3.06
N VAL A 306 0.03 -26.28 -3.39
CA VAL A 306 -1.42 -26.46 -3.30
C VAL A 306 -1.75 -27.60 -2.35
N ARG A 307 -2.75 -27.41 -1.48
CA ARG A 307 -3.24 -28.41 -0.54
C ARG A 307 -4.76 -28.48 -0.53
N PHE A 308 -5.25 -29.71 -0.50
CA PHE A 308 -6.62 -30.05 -0.19
C PHE A 308 -6.74 -30.26 1.32
N ALA A 309 -7.77 -29.70 1.95
CA ALA A 309 -7.94 -29.75 3.40
C ALA A 309 -9.39 -30.07 3.81
N GLU A 310 -9.83 -31.27 3.46
CA GLU A 310 -11.19 -31.77 3.72
C GLU A 310 -11.57 -31.75 5.21
N ASP A 311 -10.65 -32.24 6.06
CA ASP A 311 -10.83 -32.34 7.51
C ASP A 311 -10.88 -30.97 8.22
N LEU A 312 -10.56 -29.88 7.50
CA LEU A 312 -10.56 -28.51 8.01
C LEU A 312 -11.65 -27.65 7.36
N SER A 313 -12.64 -28.27 6.70
CA SER A 313 -13.71 -27.58 5.98
C SER A 313 -14.47 -26.54 6.82
N ASP A 314 -14.83 -26.86 8.07
CA ASP A 314 -15.48 -25.91 8.99
C ASP A 314 -14.59 -24.70 9.32
N ARG A 315 -13.26 -24.88 9.36
CA ARG A 315 -12.31 -23.78 9.57
C ARG A 315 -12.20 -22.92 8.32
N ILE A 316 -12.13 -23.54 7.15
CA ILE A 316 -12.11 -22.83 5.86
C ILE A 316 -13.40 -22.02 5.69
N ASP A 317 -14.56 -22.58 6.02
CA ASP A 317 -15.85 -21.87 5.94
C ASP A 317 -15.90 -20.64 6.85
N ARG A 318 -15.31 -20.72 8.07
CA ARG A 318 -15.17 -19.55 8.95
C ARG A 318 -14.22 -18.51 8.39
N ILE A 319 -13.08 -18.93 7.81
CA ILE A 319 -12.15 -18.02 7.14
C ILE A 319 -12.81 -17.32 5.95
N LEU A 320 -13.70 -18.01 5.23
CA LEU A 320 -14.43 -17.48 4.08
C LEU A 320 -15.73 -16.75 4.44
N LEU A 321 -16.00 -16.50 5.73
CA LEU A 321 -17.17 -15.72 6.13
C LEU A 321 -16.81 -14.23 6.15
N HIS A 322 -17.55 -13.38 5.43
CA HIS A 322 -17.43 -11.92 5.53
C HIS A 322 -18.73 -11.33 6.07
N GLY A 323 -18.67 -10.78 7.30
CA GLY A 323 -19.87 -10.45 8.05
C GLY A 323 -20.75 -11.68 8.26
N ASN A 324 -21.95 -11.69 7.68
CA ASN A 324 -22.88 -12.84 7.71
C ASN A 324 -23.00 -13.55 6.36
N MET A 325 -22.11 -13.23 5.41
CA MET A 325 -22.14 -13.78 4.05
C MET A 325 -21.04 -14.82 3.89
N ALA A 326 -21.41 -16.01 3.40
CA ALA A 326 -20.44 -17.01 2.98
C ALA A 326 -19.84 -16.57 1.64
N MET A 327 -18.52 -16.50 1.57
CA MET A 327 -17.76 -16.20 0.36
C MET A 327 -17.10 -17.47 -0.17
N ASN A 328 -16.61 -17.39 -1.40
CA ASN A 328 -15.95 -18.50 -2.09
C ASN A 328 -14.44 -18.43 -1.98
N ASN A 329 -13.85 -17.24 -2.02
CA ASN A 329 -12.41 -17.08 -2.17
C ASN A 329 -11.88 -15.96 -1.29
N LEU A 330 -10.67 -16.18 -0.75
CA LEU A 330 -9.90 -15.20 -0.01
C LEU A 330 -8.46 -15.24 -0.51
N TRP A 331 -7.97 -14.09 -0.91
CA TRP A 331 -6.60 -13.87 -1.36
C TRP A 331 -5.90 -12.92 -0.41
N LEU A 332 -4.74 -13.33 0.09
CA LEU A 332 -3.85 -12.48 0.87
C LEU A 332 -2.56 -12.25 0.09
N TYR A 333 -2.30 -10.98 -0.23
CA TYR A 333 -1.04 -10.55 -0.83
C TYR A 333 -0.17 -10.02 0.30
N ILE A 334 0.90 -10.74 0.61
CA ILE A 334 1.88 -10.32 1.61
C ILE A 334 3.00 -9.61 0.86
N MET A 335 3.13 -8.32 1.13
CA MET A 335 4.13 -7.47 0.48
C MET A 335 5.51 -7.67 1.11
N THR A 336 6.57 -7.25 0.43
CA THR A 336 7.95 -7.24 0.94
C THR A 336 8.11 -6.42 2.21
N THR A 337 7.18 -5.49 2.45
CA THR A 337 7.07 -4.68 3.67
C THR A 337 6.29 -5.37 4.77
N GLY A 338 5.82 -6.60 4.61
CA GLY A 338 4.95 -7.25 5.60
C GLY A 338 3.52 -6.68 5.65
N TYR A 339 3.21 -5.64 4.87
CA TYR A 339 1.83 -5.20 4.66
C TYR A 339 1.03 -6.33 4.00
N VAL A 340 -0.19 -6.56 4.48
CA VAL A 340 -1.08 -7.59 3.94
C VAL A 340 -2.26 -6.90 3.28
N VAL A 341 -2.48 -7.23 2.01
CA VAL A 341 -3.64 -6.78 1.27
C VAL A 341 -4.60 -7.96 1.13
N PRO A 342 -5.71 -7.98 1.86
CA PRO A 342 -6.71 -9.02 1.73
C PRO A 342 -7.76 -8.65 0.69
N PHE A 343 -8.20 -9.65 -0.07
CA PHE A 343 -9.35 -9.55 -0.96
C PHE A 343 -10.22 -10.79 -0.76
N ILE A 344 -11.49 -10.58 -0.45
CA ILE A 344 -12.47 -11.65 -0.34
C ILE A 344 -13.55 -11.48 -1.39
N ASP A 345 -13.96 -12.58 -2.01
CA ASP A 345 -14.90 -12.58 -3.11
C ASP A 345 -15.79 -13.83 -3.13
N ASP A 346 -16.98 -13.71 -3.71
CA ASP A 346 -17.91 -14.82 -3.91
C ASP A 346 -17.87 -15.34 -5.34
N ALA A 347 -16.80 -15.06 -6.10
CA ALA A 347 -16.74 -15.41 -7.50
C ALA A 347 -16.80 -16.92 -7.71
N GLU A 348 -17.56 -17.33 -8.71
CA GLU A 348 -17.60 -18.69 -9.23
C GLU A 348 -16.96 -18.74 -10.62
N THR A 349 -16.58 -19.93 -11.06
CA THR A 349 -16.01 -20.11 -12.39
C THR A 349 -16.94 -19.64 -13.49
N GLY A 350 -16.44 -18.85 -14.44
CA GLY A 350 -17.22 -18.28 -15.55
C GLY A 350 -17.97 -16.99 -15.22
N ALA A 351 -17.70 -16.33 -14.09
CA ALA A 351 -18.24 -15.01 -13.77
C ALA A 351 -17.87 -13.95 -14.83
N ALA A 352 -18.80 -13.01 -15.10
CA ALA A 352 -18.56 -11.95 -16.09
C ALA A 352 -17.53 -10.93 -15.58
N LYS A 353 -16.72 -10.37 -16.49
CA LYS A 353 -15.64 -9.41 -16.16
C LYS A 353 -16.13 -8.12 -15.49
N ASP A 354 -17.39 -7.76 -15.72
CA ASP A 354 -17.99 -6.50 -15.25
C ASP A 354 -18.75 -6.65 -13.91
N ASP A 355 -18.91 -7.88 -13.40
CA ASP A 355 -19.56 -8.10 -12.12
C ASP A 355 -18.61 -7.74 -10.97
N VAL A 356 -19.16 -7.20 -9.88
CA VAL A 356 -18.40 -6.93 -8.66
C VAL A 356 -17.81 -8.24 -8.17
N TYR A 357 -16.49 -8.34 -8.25
CA TYR A 357 -15.75 -9.56 -7.92
C TYR A 357 -15.70 -9.73 -6.41
N GLY A 358 -15.13 -8.76 -5.68
CA GLY A 358 -14.96 -8.86 -4.25
C GLY A 358 -14.73 -7.54 -3.54
N THR A 359 -14.26 -7.62 -2.30
CA THR A 359 -13.96 -6.47 -1.46
C THR A 359 -12.71 -6.70 -0.63
N SER A 360 -12.04 -5.61 -0.27
CA SER A 360 -10.94 -5.68 0.69
C SER A 360 -11.48 -5.69 2.12
N LEU A 361 -10.85 -6.48 2.98
CA LEU A 361 -11.29 -6.64 4.36
C LEU A 361 -10.94 -5.43 5.22
N ALA A 362 -11.77 -5.19 6.24
CA ALA A 362 -11.42 -4.25 7.30
C ALA A 362 -10.22 -4.78 8.11
N TYR A 363 -9.52 -3.86 8.78
CA TYR A 363 -8.30 -4.19 9.51
C TYR A 363 -8.50 -5.30 10.54
N ASP A 364 -9.54 -5.19 11.37
CA ASP A 364 -9.80 -6.14 12.46
C ASP A 364 -10.11 -7.54 11.90
N GLU A 365 -10.95 -7.62 10.86
CA GLU A 365 -11.27 -8.86 10.17
C GLU A 365 -10.04 -9.48 9.48
N THR A 366 -9.17 -8.63 8.92
CA THR A 366 -7.89 -9.09 8.33
C THR A 366 -7.02 -9.77 9.39
N CYS A 367 -6.93 -9.19 10.59
CA CYS A 367 -6.14 -9.76 11.68
C CYS A 367 -6.70 -11.10 12.14
N GLU A 368 -8.02 -11.19 12.34
CA GLU A 368 -8.69 -12.44 12.73
C GLU A 368 -8.44 -13.55 11.70
N LYS A 369 -8.58 -13.24 10.40
CA LYS A 369 -8.33 -14.22 9.34
C LYS A 369 -6.87 -14.61 9.23
N LEU A 370 -5.92 -13.69 9.43
CA LEU A 370 -4.49 -14.00 9.41
C LEU A 370 -4.11 -15.01 10.50
N VAL A 371 -4.66 -14.87 11.71
CA VAL A 371 -4.47 -15.85 12.80
C VAL A 371 -5.02 -17.21 12.38
N ALA A 372 -6.26 -17.25 11.91
CA ALA A 372 -6.90 -18.50 11.47
C ALA A 372 -6.15 -19.17 10.30
N ILE A 373 -5.60 -18.39 9.37
CA ILE A 373 -4.82 -18.88 8.23
C ILE A 373 -3.45 -19.39 8.69
N ARG A 374 -2.80 -18.75 9.66
CA ARG A 374 -1.54 -19.25 10.22
C ARG A 374 -1.73 -20.63 10.85
N GLU A 375 -2.79 -20.80 11.62
CA GLU A 375 -3.15 -22.09 12.21
C GLU A 375 -3.45 -23.12 11.12
N LEU A 376 -4.27 -22.73 10.13
CA LEU A 376 -4.57 -23.57 8.97
C LEU A 376 -3.29 -24.01 8.22
N LEU A 377 -2.36 -23.10 7.95
CA LEU A 377 -1.08 -23.40 7.29
C LEU A 377 -0.25 -24.42 8.06
N ASN A 378 -0.16 -24.27 9.38
CA ASN A 378 0.53 -25.23 10.24
C ASN A 378 -0.11 -26.62 10.16
N ASP A 379 -1.45 -26.68 10.20
CA ASP A 379 -2.20 -27.95 10.17
C ASP A 379 -2.05 -28.67 8.83
N VAL A 380 -2.01 -27.95 7.71
CA VAL A 380 -1.78 -28.53 6.37
C VAL A 380 -0.29 -28.76 6.05
N GLY A 381 0.60 -28.55 7.03
CA GLY A 381 2.04 -28.78 6.90
C GLY A 381 2.75 -27.83 5.93
N LEU A 382 2.20 -26.64 5.70
CA LEU A 382 2.77 -25.62 4.83
C LEU A 382 3.47 -24.54 5.65
N LYS A 383 4.70 -24.23 5.26
CA LYS A 383 5.47 -23.10 5.81
C LYS A 383 5.70 -22.06 4.74
N LEU A 384 5.52 -20.79 5.13
CA LEU A 384 6.07 -19.63 4.43
C LEU A 384 7.55 -19.62 4.82
N GLY A 385 8.41 -19.99 3.85
CA GLY A 385 9.84 -20.20 4.06
C GLY A 385 10.61 -18.91 4.28
#